data_AF-A0A8S3UPE4-F1
#
_entry.id   AF-A0A8S3UPE4-F1
#
_cell.length_a   1.000
_cell.length_b   1.000
_cell.length_c   1.000
_cell.angle_alpha   90.00
_cell.angle_beta   90.00
_cell.angle_gamma   90.00
#
_symmetry.space_group_name_H-M   'P 1'
#
loop_
_entity.id
_entity.type
_entity.pdbx_description
1 polymer ?
#
loop_
_entity_poly.entity_id
_entity_poly.type
_entity_poly.pdbx_seq_one_letter_code
_entity_poly.pdbx_strand_id
1 'polypeptide(L)'
;MESFLSAFQRFISRRGVPTKMYSDNGTNLVSGDSELRKSIKEWNQSKIGRHMLQQEIEWHFNPPLASHMGGSWERLIWSTRTILKALVKEQLLNDEQLLTLMAEVEKILNDRPITPVSDDPNDPSVLTPNMLLLMKSNSCIPSGIFKKTDIYARRWWKQIQYLANVFWIRWIREYLPTLQMHPKWQRSNTDL
;
A
#
# COMPACT_ATOMS: atom_id res chain seq x y z
N MET A 1 0.12 -19.56 5.16
CA MET A 1 0.83 -19.12 6.38
C MET A 1 2.26 -18.67 6.10
N GLU A 2 3.16 -19.51 5.58
CA GLU A 2 4.57 -19.14 5.33
C GLU A 2 4.73 -17.93 4.40
N SER A 3 3.91 -17.84 3.35
CA SER A 3 3.90 -16.70 2.44
C SER A 3 3.56 -15.38 3.15
N PHE A 4 2.66 -15.42 4.14
CA PHE A 4 2.33 -14.27 4.97
C PHE A 4 3.50 -13.88 5.87
N LEU A 5 4.10 -14.83 6.60
CA LEU A 5 5.24 -14.58 7.47
C LEU A 5 6.42 -13.99 6.69
N SER A 6 6.73 -14.53 5.51
CA SER A 6 7.76 -14.00 4.62
C SER A 6 7.43 -12.59 4.09
N ALA A 7 6.16 -12.29 3.81
CA ALA A 7 5.75 -10.93 3.44
C ALA A 7 5.87 -9.96 4.62
N PHE A 8 5.50 -10.40 5.82
CA PHE A 8 5.57 -9.61 7.04
C PHE A 8 7.02 -9.31 7.44
N GLN A 9 7.92 -10.30 7.36
CA GLN A 9 9.35 -10.10 7.58
C GLN A 9 9.94 -9.09 6.58
N ARG A 10 9.60 -9.20 5.29
CA ARG A 10 10.00 -8.18 4.29
C ARG A 10 9.44 -6.79 4.57
N PHE A 11 8.29 -6.69 5.23
CA PHE A 11 7.75 -5.40 5.67
C PHE A 11 8.58 -4.84 6.84
N ILE A 12 8.80 -5.64 7.88
CA ILE A 12 9.61 -5.25 9.05
C ILE A 12 11.01 -4.82 8.62
N SER A 13 11.69 -5.60 7.77
CA SER A 13 13.05 -5.27 7.31
C SER A 13 13.12 -3.96 6.53
N ARG A 14 12.02 -3.50 5.92
CA ARG A 14 11.96 -2.25 5.14
C ARG A 14 11.47 -1.05 5.95
N ARG A 15 10.57 -1.26 6.92
CA ARG A 15 9.82 -0.19 7.60
C ARG A 15 10.05 -0.15 9.12
N GLY A 16 10.72 -1.14 9.68
CA GLY A 16 10.81 -1.36 11.12
C GLY A 16 9.64 -2.17 11.66
N VAL A 17 9.76 -2.57 12.93
CA VAL A 17 8.71 -3.34 13.62
C VAL A 17 7.54 -2.41 13.94
N PRO A 18 6.31 -2.69 13.48
CA PRO A 18 5.15 -1.90 13.82
C PRO A 18 4.77 -2.11 15.30
N THR A 19 4.29 -1.07 15.96
CA THR A 19 3.73 -1.18 17.32
C THR A 19 2.31 -1.74 17.31
N LYS A 20 1.53 -1.37 16.29
CA LYS A 20 0.13 -1.80 16.11
C LYS A 20 -0.11 -2.33 14.70
N MET A 21 -0.91 -3.37 14.60
CA MET A 21 -1.34 -3.98 13.33
C MET A 21 -2.87 -4.08 13.30
N TYR A 22 -3.47 -3.76 12.17
CA TYR A 22 -4.91 -3.89 11.94
C TYR A 22 -5.16 -4.83 10.77
N SER A 23 -6.05 -5.81 10.93
CA SER A 23 -6.36 -6.76 9.86
C SER A 23 -7.75 -7.37 9.93
N ASP A 24 -8.18 -8.01 8.84
CA ASP A 24 -9.36 -8.88 8.84
C ASP A 24 -9.07 -10.22 9.56
N ASN A 25 -10.14 -10.99 9.81
CA ASN A 25 -10.08 -12.33 10.43
C ASN A 25 -9.64 -13.43 9.46
N GLY A 26 -8.89 -13.11 8.41
CA GLY A 26 -8.35 -14.09 7.47
C GLY A 26 -7.51 -15.13 8.21
N THR A 27 -7.77 -16.41 7.94
CA THR A 27 -7.14 -17.53 8.66
C THR A 27 -5.61 -17.47 8.64
N ASN A 28 -5.01 -17.08 7.51
CA ASN A 28 -3.56 -16.89 7.40
C ASN A 28 -3.00 -15.81 8.34
N LEU A 29 -3.77 -14.75 8.60
CA LEU A 29 -3.37 -13.63 9.46
C LEU A 29 -3.51 -13.99 10.93
N VAL A 30 -4.62 -14.63 11.30
CA VAL A 30 -4.86 -15.15 12.65
C VAL A 30 -3.82 -16.19 13.03
N SER A 31 -3.54 -17.16 12.15
CA SER A 31 -2.47 -18.14 12.38
C SER A 31 -1.09 -17.49 12.41
N GLY A 32 -0.85 -16.47 11.58
CA GLY A 32 0.40 -15.72 11.56
C GLY A 32 0.66 -14.96 12.86
N ASP A 33 -0.34 -14.26 13.42
CA ASP A 33 -0.25 -13.59 14.72
C ASP A 33 0.05 -14.59 15.85
N SER A 34 -0.67 -15.72 15.88
CA SER A 34 -0.45 -16.78 16.86
C SER A 34 1.00 -17.31 16.83
N GLU A 35 1.53 -17.58 15.64
CA GLU A 35 2.91 -18.05 15.46
C GLU A 35 3.93 -16.99 15.90
N LEU A 36 3.72 -15.73 15.53
CA LEU A 36 4.61 -14.62 15.92
C LEU A 36 4.63 -14.42 17.44
N ARG A 37 3.47 -14.44 18.10
CA ARG A 37 3.36 -14.35 19.57
C ARG A 37 4.09 -15.50 20.26
N LYS A 38 3.95 -16.71 19.72
CA LYS A 38 4.66 -17.89 20.23
C LYS A 38 6.17 -17.71 20.11
N SER A 39 6.68 -17.31 18.95
CA SER A 39 8.12 -17.07 18.74
C SER A 39 8.68 -15.96 19.65
N ILE A 40 7.94 -14.85 19.82
CA ILE A 40 8.34 -13.76 20.73
C ILE A 40 8.40 -14.27 22.18
N LYS A 41 7.41 -15.08 22.59
CA LYS A 41 7.37 -15.66 23.94
C LYS A 41 8.54 -16.62 24.19
N GLU A 42 8.83 -17.51 23.24
CA GLU A 42 9.96 -18.44 23.32
C GLU A 42 11.30 -17.68 23.38
N TRP A 43 11.46 -16.64 22.56
CA TRP A 43 12.64 -15.77 22.59
C TRP A 43 12.81 -15.08 23.93
N ASN A 44 11.74 -14.45 24.44
CA ASN A 44 11.74 -13.74 25.72
C ASN A 44 11.99 -14.68 26.91
N GLN A 45 11.53 -15.93 26.86
CA GLN A 45 11.83 -16.95 27.87
C GLN A 45 13.30 -17.40 27.82
N SER A 46 13.88 -17.49 26.62
CA SER A 46 15.29 -17.88 26.44
C SER A 46 16.29 -16.80 26.87
N LYS A 47 15.89 -15.53 26.88
CA LYS A 47 16.73 -14.39 27.24
C LYS A 47 16.38 -13.90 28.65
N ILE A 48 17.17 -14.30 29.64
CA ILE A 48 16.99 -13.98 31.08
C ILE A 48 17.23 -12.49 31.41
N GLY A 49 17.70 -11.67 30.46
CA GLY A 49 17.98 -10.25 30.67
C GLY A 49 16.78 -9.33 30.39
N ARG A 50 16.27 -8.62 31.40
CA ARG A 50 15.17 -7.62 31.29
C ARG A 50 15.38 -6.54 30.22
N HIS A 51 16.59 -6.36 29.70
CA HIS A 51 16.97 -5.32 28.75
C HIS A 51 16.79 -5.72 27.26
N MET A 52 16.41 -6.97 26.95
CA MET A 52 16.25 -7.46 25.57
C MET A 52 14.90 -8.15 25.32
N LEU A 53 13.87 -7.81 26.10
CA LEU A 53 12.52 -8.30 25.82
C LEU A 53 12.01 -7.66 24.52
N GLN A 54 11.63 -8.50 23.56
CA GLN A 54 11.01 -8.03 22.34
C GLN A 54 9.59 -7.56 22.68
N GLN A 55 9.27 -6.33 22.29
CA GLN A 55 7.93 -5.77 22.47
C GLN A 55 6.93 -6.56 21.62
N GLU A 56 5.78 -6.90 22.22
CA GLU A 56 4.68 -7.51 21.49
C GLU A 56 4.04 -6.49 20.53
N ILE A 57 3.67 -6.98 19.35
CA ILE A 57 2.91 -6.19 18.37
C ILE A 57 1.44 -6.24 18.80
N GLU A 58 0.82 -5.08 19.00
CA GLU A 58 -0.61 -5.00 19.32
C GLU A 58 -1.42 -5.27 18.05
N TRP A 59 -1.95 -6.49 17.94
CA TRP A 59 -2.75 -6.90 16.79
C TRP A 59 -4.23 -6.71 17.03
N HIS A 60 -4.88 -5.91 16.19
CA HIS A 60 -6.30 -5.66 16.18
C HIS A 60 -6.96 -6.35 14.99
N PHE A 61 -7.88 -7.26 15.28
CA PHE A 61 -8.71 -7.90 14.28
C PHE A 61 -10.06 -7.20 14.19
N ASN A 62 -10.56 -7.02 12.97
CA ASN A 62 -11.88 -6.43 12.77
C ASN A 62 -12.96 -7.26 13.49
N PRO A 63 -13.92 -6.63 14.19
CA PRO A 63 -15.06 -7.34 14.76
C PRO A 63 -15.77 -8.16 13.68
N PRO A 64 -16.25 -9.38 13.99
CA PRO A 64 -17.10 -10.12 13.06
C PRO A 64 -18.30 -9.24 12.70
N LEU A 65 -18.54 -9.02 11.40
CA LEU A 65 -19.55 -8.12 10.80
C LEU A 65 -19.15 -6.64 10.59
N ALA A 66 -17.97 -6.20 11.05
CA ALA A 66 -17.48 -4.82 10.82
C ALA A 66 -16.62 -4.69 9.55
N SER A 67 -17.05 -5.26 8.42
CA SER A 67 -16.33 -5.20 7.14
C SER A 67 -16.06 -3.76 6.66
N HIS A 68 -16.91 -2.81 7.06
CA HIS A 68 -16.73 -1.39 6.75
C HIS A 68 -15.41 -0.80 7.30
N MET A 69 -14.88 -1.33 8.41
CA MET A 69 -13.62 -0.85 8.98
C MET A 69 -12.44 -1.09 8.03
N GLY A 70 -12.52 -2.10 7.17
CA GLY A 70 -11.50 -2.40 6.16
C GLY A 70 -11.76 -1.88 4.77
N GLY A 71 -12.91 -1.25 4.52
CA GLY A 71 -13.33 -0.89 3.17
C GLY A 71 -12.37 0.04 2.43
N SER A 72 -11.61 0.89 3.13
CA SER A 72 -10.65 1.81 2.51
C SER A 72 -9.42 1.09 1.95
N TRP A 73 -8.79 0.20 2.73
CA TRP A 73 -7.65 -0.57 2.27
C TRP A 73 -8.07 -1.71 1.34
N GLU A 74 -9.26 -2.29 1.51
CA GLU A 74 -9.79 -3.30 0.58
C GLU A 74 -10.01 -2.73 -0.82
N ARG A 75 -10.61 -1.53 -0.92
CA ARG A 75 -10.76 -0.84 -2.22
C ARG A 75 -9.42 -0.51 -2.85
N LEU A 76 -8.45 -0.05 -2.06
CA LEU A 76 -7.08 0.22 -2.49
C LEU A 76 -6.41 -1.05 -3.04
N ILE A 77 -6.51 -2.17 -2.32
CA ILE A 77 -5.98 -3.47 -2.73
C ILE A 77 -6.67 -3.94 -4.01
N TRP A 78 -8.00 -3.85 -4.07
CA TRP A 78 -8.78 -4.31 -5.22
C TRP A 78 -8.41 -3.54 -6.50
N SER A 79 -8.44 -2.21 -6.45
CA SER A 79 -8.08 -1.34 -7.59
C SER A 79 -6.64 -1.59 -8.06
N THR A 80 -5.69 -1.67 -7.11
CA THR A 80 -4.29 -1.98 -7.41
C THR A 80 -4.15 -3.33 -8.12
N ARG A 81 -4.81 -4.38 -7.62
CA ARG A 81 -4.74 -5.74 -8.20
C ARG A 81 -5.40 -5.80 -9.58
N THR A 82 -6.50 -5.10 -9.79
CA THR A 82 -7.19 -5.04 -11.09
C THR A 82 -6.29 -4.44 -12.15
N ILE A 83 -5.66 -3.29 -11.86
CA ILE A 83 -4.76 -2.62 -12.80
C ILE A 83 -3.51 -3.48 -13.06
N LEU A 84 -2.87 -4.00 -12.02
CA LEU A 84 -1.69 -4.87 -12.15
C LEU A 84 -1.99 -6.11 -13.00
N LYS A 85 -3.12 -6.79 -12.77
CA LYS A 85 -3.50 -7.96 -13.57
C LYS A 85 -3.66 -7.62 -15.05
N ALA A 86 -4.23 -6.46 -15.37
CA ALA A 86 -4.36 -6.02 -16.75
C ALA A 86 -2.99 -5.75 -17.40
N LEU A 87 -2.07 -5.09 -16.68
CA LEU A 87 -0.73 -4.78 -17.17
C LEU A 87 0.11 -6.04 -17.40
N VAL A 88 0.13 -6.95 -16.42
CA VAL A 88 0.94 -8.18 -16.48
C VAL A 88 0.37 -9.19 -17.47
N LYS A 89 -0.95 -9.17 -17.73
CA LYS A 89 -1.52 -10.04 -18.78
C LYS A 89 -1.05 -9.66 -20.19
N GLU A 90 -0.77 -8.38 -20.42
CA GLU A 90 -0.32 -7.87 -21.71
C GLU A 90 1.20 -7.93 -21.88
N GLN A 91 1.96 -8.26 -20.83
CA GLN A 91 3.43 -8.13 -20.79
C GLN A 91 4.10 -9.31 -20.09
N LEU A 92 5.15 -9.86 -20.70
CA LEU A 92 6.01 -10.84 -20.04
C LEU A 92 7.03 -10.09 -19.17
N LEU A 93 6.92 -10.27 -17.85
CA LEU A 93 7.88 -9.75 -16.87
C LEU A 93 8.58 -10.91 -16.18
N ASN A 94 9.89 -10.80 -16.01
CA ASN A 94 10.64 -11.67 -15.12
C ASN A 94 10.55 -11.18 -13.66
N ASP A 95 11.15 -11.94 -12.74
CA ASP A 95 11.05 -11.65 -11.31
C ASP A 95 11.66 -10.28 -10.93
N GLU A 96 12.82 -9.92 -11.49
CA GLU A 96 13.48 -8.63 -11.22
C GLU A 96 12.64 -7.45 -11.75
N GLN A 97 12.06 -7.61 -12.93
CA GLN A 97 11.19 -6.61 -13.54
C GLN A 97 9.89 -6.44 -12.75
N LEU A 98 9.29 -7.55 -12.31
CA LEU A 98 8.10 -7.51 -11.48
C LEU A 98 8.38 -6.86 -10.12
N LEU A 99 9.51 -7.17 -9.48
CA LEU A 99 9.91 -6.54 -8.22
C LEU A 99 10.08 -5.03 -8.37
N THR A 100 10.74 -4.60 -9.45
CA THR A 100 10.93 -3.17 -9.73
C THR A 100 9.61 -2.47 -10.03
N LEU A 101 8.72 -3.09 -10.83
CA LEU A 101 7.39 -2.55 -11.08
C LEU A 101 6.56 -2.44 -9.80
N MET A 102 6.62 -3.43 -8.91
CA MET A 102 5.93 -3.39 -7.62
C MET A 102 6.45 -2.24 -6.73
N ALA A 103 7.75 -1.96 -6.76
CA ALA A 103 8.33 -0.83 -6.03
C ALA A 103 7.84 0.53 -6.58
N GLU A 104 7.76 0.68 -7.91
CA GLU A 104 7.19 1.89 -8.52
C GLU A 104 5.71 2.05 -8.21
N VAL A 105 4.94 0.96 -8.21
CA VAL A 105 3.53 0.98 -7.82
C VAL A 105 3.38 1.33 -6.34
N GLU A 106 4.19 0.76 -5.44
CA GLU A 106 4.20 1.14 -4.02
C GLU A 106 4.49 2.63 -3.85
N LYS A 107 5.44 3.18 -4.60
CA LYS A 107 5.74 4.60 -4.61
C LYS A 107 4.53 5.43 -5.05
N ILE A 108 3.91 5.09 -6.19
CA ILE A 108 2.72 5.76 -6.71
C ILE A 108 1.59 5.77 -5.67
N LEU A 109 1.30 4.63 -5.04
CA LEU A 109 0.25 4.52 -4.03
C LEU A 109 0.54 5.36 -2.79
N ASN A 110 1.82 5.48 -2.40
CA ASN A 110 2.21 6.26 -1.23
C ASN A 110 2.45 7.75 -1.53
N ASP A 111 2.55 8.15 -2.78
CA ASP A 111 2.52 9.56 -3.21
C ASP A 111 1.07 10.11 -3.32
N ARG A 112 0.06 9.30 -2.96
CA ARG A 112 -1.34 9.75 -2.96
C ARG A 112 -1.57 10.87 -1.94
N PRO A 113 -2.33 11.93 -2.28
CA PRO A 113 -2.81 12.91 -1.32
C PRO A 113 -3.62 12.26 -0.18
N ILE A 114 -3.31 12.62 1.07
CA ILE A 114 -4.18 12.33 2.23
C ILE A 114 -4.92 13.57 2.75
N THR A 115 -4.51 14.75 2.31
CA THR A 115 -5.22 16.02 2.53
C THR A 115 -5.88 16.48 1.23
N PRO A 116 -6.93 17.32 1.30
CA PRO A 116 -7.44 18.03 0.13
C PRO A 116 -6.30 18.73 -0.60
N VAL A 117 -6.33 18.66 -1.94
CA VAL A 117 -5.41 19.40 -2.79
C VAL A 117 -5.97 20.81 -2.92
N SER A 118 -5.19 21.82 -2.55
CA SER A 118 -5.53 23.22 -2.77
C SER A 118 -4.93 23.72 -4.08
N ASP A 119 -5.65 24.63 -4.73
CA ASP A 119 -5.19 25.35 -5.91
C ASP A 119 -4.47 26.67 -5.55
N ASP A 120 -4.42 27.05 -4.25
CA ASP A 120 -3.72 28.25 -3.80
C ASP A 120 -2.19 28.01 -3.73
N PRO A 121 -1.37 28.80 -4.44
CA PRO A 121 0.08 28.66 -4.40
C PRO A 121 0.71 28.99 -3.03
N ASN A 122 -0.02 29.64 -2.12
CA ASN A 122 0.43 29.92 -0.75
C ASN A 122 0.09 28.79 0.23
N ASP A 123 -0.74 27.83 -0.19
CA ASP A 123 -1.09 26.71 0.67
C ASP A 123 0.08 25.72 0.80
N PRO A 124 0.22 25.06 1.96
CA PRO A 124 1.28 24.09 2.17
C PRO A 124 1.14 22.93 1.19
N SER A 125 2.29 22.36 0.81
CA SER A 125 2.32 21.20 -0.08
C SER A 125 1.48 20.04 0.45
N VAL A 126 0.79 19.37 -0.47
CA VAL A 126 -0.12 18.26 -0.15
C VAL A 126 0.61 17.19 0.64
N LEU A 127 0.03 16.79 1.77
CA LEU A 127 0.60 15.73 2.59
C LEU A 127 0.33 14.37 1.94
N THR A 128 1.37 13.54 1.82
CA THR A 128 1.28 12.18 1.31
C THR A 128 1.83 11.16 2.32
N PRO A 129 1.40 9.89 2.27
CA PRO A 129 1.98 8.83 3.08
C PRO A 129 3.50 8.74 2.94
N ASN A 130 4.06 8.91 1.73
CA ASN A 130 5.51 8.91 1.53
C ASN A 130 6.21 10.03 2.30
N MET A 131 5.60 11.21 2.42
CA MET A 131 6.17 12.29 3.25
C MET A 131 6.27 11.90 4.71
N LEU A 132 5.26 11.20 5.24
CA LEU A 132 5.28 10.68 6.61
C LEU A 132 6.29 9.54 6.76
N LEU A 133 6.35 8.61 5.80
CA LEU A 133 7.22 7.44 5.86
C LEU A 133 8.70 7.77 5.63
N LEU A 134 9.01 8.78 4.82
CA LEU A 134 10.38 9.19 4.50
C LEU A 134 10.84 10.40 5.32
N MET A 135 9.92 11.06 6.04
CA MET A 135 10.12 12.33 6.73
C MET A 135 10.68 13.46 5.83
N LYS A 136 10.45 13.36 4.51
CA LYS A 136 10.87 14.35 3.51
C LYS A 136 9.92 14.34 2.32
N SER A 137 9.89 15.45 1.58
CA SER A 137 9.22 15.48 0.27
C SER A 137 9.87 14.46 -0.66
N ASN A 138 9.07 13.57 -1.23
CA ASN A 138 9.54 12.62 -2.22
C ASN A 138 9.67 13.34 -3.57
N SER A 139 10.81 13.99 -3.79
CA SER A 139 11.09 14.68 -5.05
C SER A 139 11.14 13.64 -6.17
N CYS A 140 10.11 13.59 -7.01
CA CYS A 140 10.12 12.73 -8.19
C CYS A 140 11.19 13.27 -9.15
N ILE A 141 12.30 12.55 -9.29
CA ILE A 141 13.23 12.80 -10.39
C ILE A 141 12.46 12.40 -11.65
N PRO A 142 12.22 13.31 -12.62
CA PRO A 142 11.52 12.94 -13.84
C PRO A 142 12.37 11.94 -14.60
N SER A 143 11.96 10.67 -14.58
CA SER A 143 12.69 9.55 -15.20
C SER A 143 12.74 9.60 -16.73
N GLY A 144 12.11 10.62 -17.35
CA GLY A 144 12.02 10.84 -18.80
C GLY A 144 10.60 10.70 -19.34
N ILE A 145 10.46 10.84 -20.66
CA ILE A 145 9.19 10.63 -21.37
C ILE A 145 9.16 9.19 -21.89
N PHE A 146 8.23 8.39 -21.38
CA PHE A 146 8.04 6.98 -21.78
C PHE A 146 6.86 6.83 -22.74
N LYS A 147 7.08 6.15 -23.86
CA LYS A 147 6.10 5.96 -24.94
C LYS A 147 5.67 4.50 -25.01
N LYS A 148 4.53 4.23 -25.66
CA LYS A 148 4.04 2.85 -25.90
C LYS A 148 5.05 1.97 -26.63
N THR A 149 5.93 2.55 -27.44
CA THR A 149 7.02 1.82 -28.11
C THR A 149 8.06 1.25 -27.13
N ASP A 150 8.18 1.82 -25.93
CA ASP A 150 9.12 1.35 -24.90
C ASP A 150 8.71 0.01 -24.29
N ILE A 151 7.48 -0.47 -24.55
CA ILE A 151 7.04 -1.84 -24.26
C ILE A 151 8.02 -2.87 -24.82
N TYR A 152 8.54 -2.63 -26.02
CA TYR A 152 9.46 -3.52 -26.72
C TYR A 152 10.91 -3.06 -26.62
N ALA A 153 11.21 -2.13 -25.70
CA ALA A 153 12.56 -1.63 -25.54
C ALA A 153 13.50 -2.76 -25.10
N ARG A 154 14.66 -2.89 -25.76
CA ARG A 154 15.77 -3.73 -25.27
C ARG A 154 16.22 -3.32 -23.86
N ARG A 155 15.94 -2.07 -23.46
CA ARG A 155 16.19 -1.53 -22.12
C ARG A 155 14.94 -1.71 -21.27
N TRP A 156 14.87 -2.82 -20.55
CA TRP A 156 13.73 -3.20 -19.72
C TRP A 156 13.33 -2.15 -18.68
N TRP A 157 14.25 -1.33 -18.17
CA TRP A 157 13.90 -0.25 -17.24
C TRP A 157 12.92 0.77 -17.86
N LYS A 158 13.00 1.02 -19.18
CA LYS A 158 12.05 1.89 -19.88
C LYS A 158 10.66 1.26 -20.00
N GLN A 159 10.62 -0.05 -20.24
CA GLN A 159 9.37 -0.81 -20.25
C GLN A 159 8.68 -0.69 -18.89
N ILE A 160 9.41 -0.84 -17.78
CA ILE A 160 8.85 -0.73 -16.43
C ILE A 160 8.33 0.68 -16.14
N GLN A 161 9.11 1.71 -16.46
CA GLN A 161 8.66 3.09 -16.26
C GLN A 161 7.43 3.42 -17.11
N TYR A 162 7.35 2.89 -18.33
CA TYR A 162 6.12 2.97 -19.12
C TYR A 162 4.95 2.27 -18.42
N LEU A 163 5.13 1.05 -17.91
CA LEU A 163 4.08 0.33 -17.18
C LEU A 163 3.64 1.04 -15.90
N ALA A 164 4.58 1.64 -15.17
CA ALA A 164 4.29 2.47 -14.00
C ALA A 164 3.47 3.72 -14.39
N ASN A 165 3.77 4.34 -15.53
CA ASN A 165 2.97 5.46 -16.06
C ASN A 165 1.55 5.02 -16.45
N VAL A 166 1.41 3.87 -17.13
CA VAL A 166 0.07 3.31 -17.44
C VAL A 166 -0.68 2.97 -16.14
N PHE A 167 0.02 2.41 -15.15
CA PHE A 167 -0.56 2.16 -13.82
C PHE A 167 -1.07 3.46 -13.20
N TRP A 168 -0.25 4.51 -13.16
CA TRP A 168 -0.61 5.83 -12.63
C TRP A 168 -1.86 6.42 -13.30
N ILE A 169 -1.92 6.40 -14.63
CA ILE A 169 -3.05 6.93 -15.39
C ILE A 169 -4.34 6.17 -15.06
N ARG A 170 -4.28 4.83 -15.03
CA ARG A 170 -5.44 4.01 -14.66
C ARG A 170 -5.81 4.19 -13.19
N TRP A 171 -4.81 4.29 -12.32
CA TRP A 171 -4.97 4.49 -10.88
C TRP A 171 -5.76 5.77 -10.59
N ILE A 172 -5.34 6.90 -11.16
CA ILE A 172 -6.09 8.15 -11.02
C ILE A 172 -7.53 7.96 -11.51
N ARG A 173 -7.72 7.38 -12.70
CA ARG A 173 -9.06 7.27 -13.30
C ARG A 173 -9.99 6.34 -12.53
N GLU A 174 -9.48 5.26 -11.95
CA GLU A 174 -10.28 4.20 -11.32
C GLU A 174 -10.41 4.38 -9.81
N TYR A 175 -9.43 5.00 -9.13
CA TYR A 175 -9.44 5.18 -7.69
C TYR A 175 -9.79 6.60 -7.24
N LEU A 176 -9.27 7.65 -7.90
CA LEU A 176 -9.52 9.03 -7.46
C LEU A 176 -11.01 9.39 -7.39
N PRO A 177 -11.88 8.94 -8.32
CA PRO A 177 -13.33 9.18 -8.20
C PRO A 177 -13.95 8.53 -6.95
N THR A 178 -13.34 7.46 -6.42
CA THR A 178 -13.82 6.78 -5.20
C THR A 178 -13.46 7.51 -3.91
N LEU A 179 -12.51 8.45 -3.96
CA LEU A 179 -12.15 9.34 -2.84
C LEU A 179 -13.05 10.58 -2.79
N GLN A 180 -13.60 11.02 -3.92
CA GLN A 180 -14.59 12.08 -3.94
C GLN A 180 -15.90 11.52 -3.36
N MET A 181 -16.32 12.06 -2.20
CA MET A 181 -17.66 11.77 -1.66
C MET A 181 -18.70 12.07 -2.73
N HIS A 182 -19.46 11.07 -3.16
CA HIS A 182 -20.69 11.33 -3.91
C HIS A 182 -21.65 12.11 -3.01
N PRO A 183 -22.08 13.32 -3.39
CA PRO A 183 -23.11 14.05 -2.67
C PRO A 183 -24.47 13.40 -2.97
N LYS A 184 -24.76 12.27 -2.35
CA LYS A 184 -26.04 11.56 -2.53
C LYS A 184 -26.98 11.64 -1.32
N TRP A 185 -26.66 12.45 -0.31
CA TRP A 185 -27.51 12.64 0.88
C TRP A 185 -27.59 14.08 1.38
N GLN A 186 -27.70 15.06 0.46
CA GLN A 186 -28.07 16.45 0.81
C GLN A 186 -29.37 16.90 0.15
N ARG A 187 -30.36 16.01 0.08
CA ARG A 187 -31.76 16.44 0.00
C ARG A 187 -32.43 16.04 1.31
N SER A 188 -32.52 16.99 2.23
CA SER A 188 -33.67 16.99 3.14
C SER A 188 -34.90 17.07 2.25
N ASN A 189 -35.61 15.96 2.09
CA ASN A 189 -37.00 16.05 1.66
C ASN A 189 -37.70 16.69 2.85
N THR A 190 -37.83 18.02 2.81
CA THR A 190 -38.71 18.74 3.71
C THR A 190 -40.12 18.37 3.26
N ASP A 191 -40.80 17.57 4.08
CA ASP A 191 -42.23 17.32 3.95
C ASP A 191 -42.96 18.68 3.97
N LEU A 192 -43.73 18.94 2.91
CA LEU A 192 -44.87 19.87 2.88
C LEU A 192 -45.98 19.22 2.06
#